data_AF-A0A6S6TWS1-F1
#
_entry.id   AF-A0A6S6TWS1-F1
#
_cell.length_a   1.000
_cell.length_b   1.000
_cell.length_c   1.000
_cell.angle_alpha   90.00
_cell.angle_beta   90.00
_cell.angle_gamma   90.00
#
_symmetry.space_group_name_H-M   'P 1'
#
loop_
_entity.id
_entity.type
_entity.pdbx_description
1 polymer ?
#
loop_
_entity_poly.entity_id
_entity_poly.type
_entity_poly.pdbx_seq_one_letter_code
_entity_poly.pdbx_strand_id
1 'polypeptide(L)'
;MNDGLALLKICQGSIIKKRRYLLPYDNLIWEVDEFEGDNTGLIIAEVELESEDQIFALPSWIKEEVSDDNRYYNANLVQHPFKDWS
;
A
#
# COMPACT_ATOMS: atom_id res chain seq x y z
N MET A 1 -16.94 10.73 -19.43
CA MET A 1 -15.49 10.92 -19.24
C MET A 1 -15.29 12.18 -18.40
N ASN A 2 -15.06 12.04 -17.08
CA ASN A 2 -14.31 12.93 -16.16
C ASN A 2 -14.74 12.90 -14.68
N ASP A 3 -15.46 11.87 -14.21
CA ASP A 3 -15.84 11.79 -12.79
C ASP A 3 -14.62 11.64 -11.84
N GLY A 4 -13.53 11.02 -12.31
CA GLY A 4 -12.29 10.89 -11.53
C GLY A 4 -11.58 12.20 -11.21
N LEU A 5 -11.71 13.23 -12.08
CA LEU A 5 -11.06 14.53 -11.86
C LEU A 5 -11.80 15.40 -10.83
N ALA A 6 -13.11 15.19 -10.68
CA ALA A 6 -13.93 15.90 -9.70
C ALA A 6 -13.64 15.41 -8.27
N LEU A 7 -13.39 14.10 -8.10
CA LEU A 7 -12.99 13.51 -6.82
C LEU A 7 -11.62 14.02 -6.34
N LEU A 8 -10.66 14.25 -7.25
CA LEU A 8 -9.34 14.80 -6.91
C LEU A 8 -9.39 16.18 -6.26
N LYS A 9 -10.41 17.00 -6.57
CA LYS A 9 -10.59 18.33 -5.94
C LYS A 9 -11.15 18.27 -4.52
N ILE A 10 -11.73 17.15 -4.12
CA ILE A 10 -12.30 16.91 -2.79
C ILE A 10 -11.23 16.33 -1.85
N CYS A 11 -10.12 15.81 -2.39
CA CYS A 11 -8.95 15.40 -1.62
C CYS A 11 -8.27 16.63 -0.98
N GLN A 12 -8.80 17.12 0.14
CA GLN A 12 -8.22 18.19 0.96
C GLN A 12 -7.08 17.71 1.88
N GLY A 13 -6.63 16.45 1.74
CA GLY A 13 -5.55 15.86 2.51
C GLY A 13 -4.21 15.82 1.77
N SER A 14 -3.13 15.63 2.52
CA SER A 14 -1.78 15.41 1.99
C SER A 14 -1.77 14.32 0.91
N ILE A 15 -1.10 14.59 -0.21
CA ILE A 15 -0.99 13.65 -1.32
C ILE A 15 0.02 12.56 -0.95
N ILE A 16 -0.40 11.29 -0.96
CA ILE A 16 0.53 10.16 -0.92
C ILE A 16 1.25 10.06 -2.26
N LYS A 17 2.58 10.03 -2.20
CA LYS A 17 3.44 9.72 -3.33
C LYS A 17 4.11 8.39 -3.06
N LYS A 18 4.10 7.51 -4.06
CA LYS A 18 4.73 6.19 -3.99
C LYS A 18 5.12 5.70 -5.38
N ARG A 19 6.16 4.88 -5.45
CA ARG A 19 6.50 4.08 -6.63
C ARG A 19 5.97 2.67 -6.41
N ARG A 20 5.14 2.21 -7.34
CA ARG A 20 4.59 0.85 -7.33
C ARG A 20 5.38 -0.05 -8.27
N TYR A 21 5.81 -1.18 -7.76
CA TYR A 21 6.47 -2.26 -8.49
C TYR A 21 5.55 -3.47 -8.52
N LEU A 22 5.39 -4.08 -9.70
CA LEU A 22 4.66 -5.34 -9.85
C LEU A 22 5.67 -6.47 -9.95
N LEU A 23 5.71 -7.32 -8.93
CA LEU A 23 6.66 -8.43 -8.83
C LEU A 23 5.90 -9.76 -8.96
N PRO A 24 6.02 -10.48 -10.08
CA PRO A 24 5.48 -11.82 -10.16
C PRO A 24 6.28 -12.75 -9.23
N TYR A 25 5.56 -13.51 -8.40
CA TYR A 25 6.14 -14.54 -7.54
C TYR A 25 5.20 -15.73 -7.47
N ASP A 26 5.67 -16.87 -7.94
CA ASP A 26 4.85 -18.06 -8.19
C ASP A 26 3.62 -17.72 -9.08
N ASN A 27 2.41 -17.99 -8.61
CA ASN A 27 1.16 -17.75 -9.36
C ASN A 27 0.50 -16.41 -9.03
N LEU A 28 1.18 -15.54 -8.28
CA LEU A 28 0.65 -14.27 -7.81
C LEU A 28 1.49 -13.09 -8.29
N ILE A 29 0.86 -11.93 -8.34
CA ILE A 29 1.52 -10.65 -8.59
C ILE A 29 1.48 -9.86 -7.29
N TRP A 30 2.65 -9.51 -6.79
CA TRP A 30 2.79 -8.67 -5.61
C TRP A 30 2.93 -7.21 -6.04
N GLU A 31 2.10 -6.35 -5.48
CA GLU A 31 2.22 -4.91 -5.60
C GLU A 31 3.10 -4.38 -4.47
N VAL A 32 4.33 -4.00 -4.78
CA VAL A 32 5.27 -3.43 -3.81
C VAL A 32 5.31 -1.92 -3.96
N ASP A 33 4.84 -1.21 -2.95
CA ASP A 33 4.80 0.24 -2.88
C ASP A 33 5.96 0.77 -2.04
N GLU A 34 6.87 1.52 -2.68
CA GLU A 34 7.88 2.34 -2.01
C GLU A 34 7.31 3.75 -1.80
N PHE A 35 7.03 4.13 -0.56
CA PHE A 35 6.44 5.43 -0.25
C PHE A 35 7.50 6.55 -0.22
N GLU A 36 7.07 7.75 -0.61
CA GLU A 36 7.91 8.95 -0.68
C GLU A 36 7.38 10.08 0.22
N GLY A 37 8.17 11.15 0.38
CA GLY A 37 7.80 12.32 1.17
C GLY A 37 7.74 12.00 2.67
N ASP A 38 6.63 12.37 3.32
CA ASP A 38 6.43 12.12 4.75
C ASP A 38 6.31 10.62 5.11
N ASN A 39 6.12 9.77 4.10
CA ASN A 39 6.08 8.32 4.26
C ASN A 39 7.37 7.61 3.79
N THR A 40 8.46 8.37 3.55
CA THR A 40 9.74 7.81 3.09
C THR A 40 10.28 6.76 4.06
N GLY A 41 10.74 5.62 3.53
CA GLY A 41 11.28 4.50 4.30
C GLY A 41 10.25 3.41 4.59
N LEU A 42 8.97 3.69 4.36
CA LEU A 42 7.91 2.68 4.39
C LEU A 42 7.83 1.96 3.03
N ILE A 43 7.88 0.63 3.09
CA ILE A 43 7.65 -0.25 1.94
C ILE A 43 6.55 -1.22 2.32
N ILE A 44 5.48 -1.26 1.54
CA ILE A 44 4.35 -2.18 1.74
C ILE A 44 4.25 -3.07 0.52
N ALA A 45 3.95 -4.36 0.74
CA ALA A 45 3.66 -5.29 -0.31
C ALA A 45 2.24 -5.84 -0.13
N GLU A 46 1.43 -5.72 -1.16
CA GLU A 46 0.06 -6.20 -1.20
C GLU A 46 -0.05 -7.30 -2.25
N VAL A 47 -0.91 -8.29 -2.01
CA VAL A 47 -1.22 -9.35 -2.96
C VAL A 47 -2.71 -9.64 -2.89
N GLU A 48 -3.36 -9.74 -4.04
CA GLU A 48 -4.76 -10.15 -4.12
C GLU A 48 -4.84 -11.68 -4.18
N LEU A 49 -5.69 -12.26 -3.34
CA LEU A 49 -6.00 -13.68 -3.33
C LEU A 49 -7.43 -13.89 -3.87
N GLU A 50 -7.67 -15.02 -4.52
CA GLU A 50 -8.99 -15.44 -4.99
C GLU A 50 -9.94 -15.80 -3.82
N SER A 51 -9.37 -16.20 -2.68
CA SER A 51 -10.10 -16.50 -1.44
C SER A 51 -9.19 -16.37 -0.22
N GLU A 52 -9.78 -16.17 0.96
CA GLU A 52 -9.03 -16.10 2.23
C GLU A 52 -8.26 -17.39 2.57
N ASP A 53 -8.79 -18.54 2.15
CA ASP A 53 -8.16 -19.86 2.37
C ASP A 53 -7.12 -20.24 1.29
N GLN A 54 -6.84 -19.33 0.35
CA GLN A 54 -5.89 -19.62 -0.71
C GLN A 54 -4.49 -19.84 -0.13
N ILE A 55 -3.92 -21.01 -0.39
CA ILE A 55 -2.54 -21.31 -0.03
C ILE A 55 -1.62 -20.65 -1.06
N PHE A 56 -0.64 -19.88 -0.60
CA PHE A 56 0.38 -19.27 -1.43
C PHE A 56 1.75 -19.32 -0.76
N ALA A 57 2.81 -19.21 -1.57
CA ALA A 57 4.16 -19.13 -1.07
C ALA A 57 4.49 -17.69 -0.65
N LEU A 58 4.83 -17.48 0.62
CA LEU A 58 5.27 -16.18 1.11
C LEU A 58 6.71 -15.89 0.64
N PRO A 59 6.96 -14.80 -0.10
CA PRO A 59 8.31 -14.43 -0.49
C PRO A 59 9.19 -14.12 0.73
N SER A 60 10.46 -14.51 0.68
CA SER A 60 11.41 -14.30 1.80
C SER A 60 11.70 -12.83 2.16
N TRP A 61 11.33 -11.89 1.28
CA TRP A 61 11.47 -10.45 1.50
C TRP A 61 10.25 -9.83 2.20
N ILE A 62 9.15 -10.57 2.34
CA ILE A 62 8.05 -10.20 3.24
C ILE A 62 8.48 -10.52 4.67
N LYS A 63 8.28 -9.56 5.57
CA LYS A 63 8.74 -9.65 6.96
C LYS A 63 7.59 -9.76 7.95
N GLU A 64 6.64 -8.84 7.85
CA GLU A 64 5.54 -8.70 8.80
C GLU A 64 4.23 -8.63 8.02
N GLU A 65 3.24 -9.36 8.51
CA GLU A 65 1.87 -9.30 8.00
C GLU A 65 1.12 -8.18 8.72
N VAL A 66 0.66 -7.20 7.95
CA VAL A 66 0.02 -5.97 8.47
C VAL A 66 -1.37 -5.75 7.86
N SER A 67 -1.98 -6.80 7.30
CA SER A 67 -3.27 -6.74 6.60
C SER A 67 -4.39 -6.14 7.46
N ASP A 68 -4.41 -6.48 8.75
CA ASP A 68 -5.40 -6.01 9.73
C ASP A 68 -4.97 -4.71 10.46
N ASP A 69 -3.76 -4.22 10.20
CA ASP A 69 -3.26 -3.00 10.83
C ASP A 69 -3.66 -1.77 10.00
N ASN A 70 -4.77 -1.17 10.42
CA ASN A 70 -5.31 0.03 9.83
C ASN A 70 -4.29 1.17 9.67
N ARG A 71 -3.22 1.24 10.49
CA ARG A 71 -2.20 2.32 10.37
C ARG A 71 -1.60 2.36 8.98
N TYR A 72 -1.42 1.20 8.34
CA TYR A 72 -0.82 1.06 7.02
C TYR A 72 -1.76 1.42 5.86
N TYR A 73 -3.03 1.71 6.14
CA TYR A 73 -3.98 2.09 5.10
C TYR A 73 -3.67 3.49 4.58
N ASN A 74 -3.78 3.69 3.26
CA ASN A 74 -3.51 4.98 2.62
C ASN A 74 -4.31 6.14 3.27
N ALA A 75 -5.56 5.91 3.67
CA ALA A 75 -6.39 6.92 4.34
C ALA A 75 -5.81 7.36 5.69
N ASN A 76 -5.12 6.47 6.40
CA ASN A 76 -4.47 6.74 7.67
C ASN A 76 -3.05 7.29 7.48
N LEU A 77 -2.29 6.80 6.50
CA LEU A 77 -0.98 7.35 6.12
C LEU A 77 -1.04 8.82 5.65
N VAL A 78 -2.19 9.27 5.11
CA VAL A 78 -2.41 10.70 4.80
C VAL A 78 -2.58 11.53 6.08
N GLN A 79 -3.23 10.97 7.10
CA GLN A 79 -3.60 11.68 8.34
C GLN A 79 -2.48 11.64 9.40
N HIS A 80 -1.80 10.51 9.51
CA HIS A 80 -0.70 10.25 10.43
C HIS A 80 0.42 9.53 9.67
N PRO A 81 1.30 10.28 8.98
CA PRO A 81 2.32 9.70 8.11
C PRO A 81 3.37 8.94 8.90
N PHE A 82 4.06 8.05 8.22
CA PHE A 82 5.05 7.14 8.79
C PHE A 82 6.14 7.85 9.61
N LYS A 83 6.57 9.05 9.20
CA LYS A 83 7.55 9.85 9.96
C LYS A 83 7.10 10.19 11.40
N ASP A 84 5.80 10.15 11.66
CA ASP A 84 5.21 10.49 12.96
C ASP A 84 4.88 9.24 13.80
N TRP A 85 5.13 8.03 13.28
CA TRP A 85 4.93 6.78 14.01
C TRP A 85 6.06 6.61 15.04
N SER A 86 5.71 6.71 16.32
CA SER A 86 6.64 6.58 17.45
C SER A 86 6.72 5.14 17.97
#